data_AF-A0A6N7AH37-F1
#
_entry.id   AF-A0A6N7AH37-F1
#
_cell.length_a   1.000
_cell.length_b   1.000
_cell.length_c   1.000
_cell.angle_alpha   90.00
_cell.angle_beta   90.00
_cell.angle_gamma   90.00
#
_symmetry.space_group_name_H-M   'P 1'
#
loop_
_entity.id
_entity.type
_entity.pdbx_description
1 polymer ?
#
loop_
_entity_poly.entity_id
_entity_poly.type
_entity_poly.pdbx_seq_one_letter_code
_entity_poly.pdbx_strand_id
1 'polypeptide(L)'
;MAIPDYQSLMLPVLEIACTGESSVPETEAAITTRFGLTPEESEQRLPSGKQRVLPNRIHWAKFYLTKAGFLETPRRGRFAITDSGRHLLAHPPETFLV
;
A
#
# COMPACT_ATOMS: atom_id res chain seq x y z
N MET A 1 17.32 4.57 5.22
CA MET A 1 16.13 5.42 5.44
C MET A 1 15.10 4.66 6.25
N ALA A 2 14.20 5.33 6.96
CA ALA A 2 13.13 4.61 7.63
C ALA A 2 12.16 4.05 6.58
N ILE A 3 11.84 2.75 6.64
CA ILE A 3 10.71 2.20 5.87
C ILE A 3 9.49 3.08 6.16
N PRO A 4 8.68 3.52 5.17
CA PRO A 4 7.50 4.34 5.42
C PRO A 4 6.45 3.60 6.24
N ASP A 5 5.73 4.29 7.12
CA ASP A 5 4.60 3.71 7.86
C ASP A 5 3.40 3.43 6.94
N TYR A 6 2.37 2.74 7.46
CA TYR A 6 1.22 2.37 6.62
C TYR A 6 0.45 3.60 6.09
N GLN A 7 0.40 4.69 6.86
CA GLN A 7 -0.33 5.90 6.50
C GLN A 7 0.34 6.60 5.31
N SER A 8 1.67 6.71 5.36
CA SER A 8 2.52 7.22 4.27
C SER A 8 2.42 6.36 3.01
N LEU A 9 2.09 5.07 3.15
CA LEU A 9 1.91 4.15 2.03
C LEU A 9 0.49 4.17 1.45
N MET A 10 -0.50 4.80 2.08
CA MET A 10 -1.88 4.80 1.56
C MET A 10 -1.98 5.43 0.17
N LEU A 11 -1.39 6.62 -0.05
CA LEU A 11 -1.41 7.25 -1.37
C LEU A 11 -0.67 6.41 -2.43
N PRO A 12 0.58 5.96 -2.23
CA PRO A 12 1.27 5.08 -3.18
C PRO A 12 0.50 3.80 -3.52
N VAL A 13 -0.12 3.15 -2.52
CA VAL A 13 -0.91 1.92 -2.74
C VAL A 13 -2.14 2.20 -3.61
N LEU A 14 -2.80 3.34 -3.38
CA LEU A 14 -3.97 3.75 -4.15
C LEU A 14 -3.59 4.10 -5.60
N GLU A 15 -2.49 4.82 -5.81
CA GLU A 15 -1.95 5.15 -7.14
C GLU A 15 -1.58 3.89 -7.94
N ILE A 16 -0.93 2.92 -7.30
CA ILE A 16 -0.59 1.63 -7.93
C ILE A 16 -1.86 0.89 -8.36
N ALA A 17 -2.88 0.82 -7.49
CA ALA A 17 -4.16 0.20 -7.80
C ALA A 17 -4.95 0.92 -8.91
N CYS A 18 -4.61 2.17 -9.23
CA CYS A 18 -5.22 2.93 -10.31
C CYS A 18 -4.75 2.49 -11.71
N THR A 19 -3.56 1.91 -11.81
CA THR A 19 -3.02 1.38 -13.07
C THR A 19 -3.65 0.03 -13.47
N GLY A 20 -4.32 -0.62 -12.53
CA GLY A 20 -4.95 -1.93 -12.69
C GLY A 20 -4.99 -2.68 -11.37
N GLU A 21 -5.60 -3.86 -11.38
CA GLU A 21 -5.58 -4.75 -10.23
C GLU A 21 -4.14 -5.04 -9.78
N SER A 22 -3.91 -5.00 -8.47
CA SER A 22 -2.60 -5.23 -7.85
C SER A 22 -2.68 -6.21 -6.70
N SER A 23 -1.52 -6.66 -6.23
CA SER A 23 -1.33 -7.51 -5.07
C SER A 23 -0.26 -6.91 -4.15
N VAL A 24 -0.19 -7.41 -2.90
CA VAL A 24 0.82 -6.93 -1.94
C VAL A 24 2.25 -7.14 -2.46
N PRO A 25 2.63 -8.29 -3.06
CA PRO A 25 3.98 -8.46 -3.62
C PRO A 25 4.31 -7.51 -4.79
N GLU A 26 3.38 -7.28 -5.71
CA GLU A 26 3.61 -6.33 -6.82
C GLU A 26 3.77 -4.90 -6.28
N THR A 27 2.96 -4.54 -5.29
CA THR A 27 3.00 -3.23 -4.64
C THR A 27 4.28 -3.04 -3.84
N GLU A 28 4.78 -4.10 -3.19
CA GLU A 28 6.07 -4.11 -2.48
C GLU A 28 7.23 -3.81 -3.43
N ALA A 29 7.27 -4.44 -4.60
CA ALA A 29 8.31 -4.19 -5.60
C ALA A 29 8.30 -2.73 -6.10
N ALA A 30 7.10 -2.20 -6.40
CA ALA A 30 6.94 -0.81 -6.83
C ALA A 30 7.33 0.19 -5.73
N ILE A 31 6.93 -0.05 -4.47
CA ILE A 31 7.26 0.83 -3.34
C ILE A 31 8.75 0.76 -3.01
N THR A 32 9.37 -0.42 -3.03
CA THR A 32 10.83 -0.58 -2.85
C THR A 32 11.59 0.30 -3.83
N THR A 33 11.19 0.26 -5.10
CA THR A 33 11.80 1.08 -6.16
C THR A 33 11.54 2.58 -5.93
N ARG A 34 10.29 2.97 -5.64
CA ARG A 34 9.89 4.38 -5.44
C ARG A 34 10.63 5.05 -4.29
N PHE A 35 10.84 4.34 -3.18
CA PHE A 35 11.46 4.88 -1.98
C PHE A 35 12.97 4.57 -1.89
N GLY A 36 13.53 3.90 -2.90
CA GLY A 36 14.96 3.55 -2.93
C GLY A 36 15.40 2.69 -1.74
N LEU A 37 14.54 1.75 -1.33
CA LEU A 37 14.83 0.87 -0.20
C LEU A 37 15.92 -0.14 -0.58
N THR A 38 16.88 -0.32 0.32
CA THR A 38 17.95 -1.31 0.20
C THR A 38 17.42 -2.74 0.39
N PRO A 39 18.14 -3.77 -0.10
CA PRO A 39 17.77 -5.15 0.15
C PRO A 39 17.60 -5.47 1.64
N GLU A 40 18.45 -4.89 2.50
CA GLU A 40 18.40 -5.07 3.95
C GLU A 40 17.13 -4.46 4.55
N GLU A 41 16.71 -3.29 4.09
CA GLU A 41 15.47 -2.64 4.53
C GLU A 41 14.24 -3.41 4.04
N SER A 42 14.22 -3.89 2.80
CA SER A 42 13.10 -4.68 2.27
C SER A 42 12.95 -6.04 2.97
N GLU A 43 14.05 -6.62 3.45
CA GLU A 43 14.04 -7.87 4.22
C GLU A 43 13.86 -7.69 5.74
N GLN A 44 13.77 -6.45 6.22
CA GLN A 44 13.57 -6.17 7.64
C GLN A 44 12.28 -6.84 8.16
N ARG A 45 12.36 -7.47 9.33
CA ARG A 45 11.25 -8.15 9.99
C ARG A 45 10.67 -7.32 11.13
N LEU A 46 9.37 -7.51 11.39
CA LEU A 46 8.75 -7.02 12.62
C LEU A 46 9.43 -7.63 13.86
N PRO A 47 9.30 -7.03 15.05
CA PRO A 47 9.85 -7.58 16.30
C PRO A 47 9.40 -9.02 16.60
N SER A 48 8.23 -9.41 16.11
CA SER A 48 7.71 -10.78 16.23
C SER A 48 8.46 -11.82 15.38
N GLY A 49 9.31 -11.38 14.44
CA GLY A 49 10.06 -12.23 13.50
C GLY A 49 9.24 -12.88 12.37
N LYS A 50 7.91 -12.87 12.48
CA LYS A 50 7.02 -13.64 11.58
C LYS A 50 6.81 -13.02 10.21
N GLN A 51 6.75 -11.70 10.13
CA GLN A 51 6.43 -10.96 8.90
C GLN A 51 7.49 -9.90 8.61
N ARG A 52 7.73 -9.65 7.32
CA ARG A 52 8.52 -8.51 6.86
C ARG A 52 7.74 -7.21 7.10
N VAL A 53 8.46 -6.14 7.41
CA VAL A 53 7.89 -4.84 7.80
C VAL A 53 7.10 -4.24 6.65
N LEU A 54 7.69 -4.17 5.45
CA LEU A 54 7.08 -3.49 4.31
C LEU A 54 5.77 -4.17 3.82
N PRO A 55 5.72 -5.49 3.56
CA PRO A 55 4.47 -6.16 3.22
C PRO A 55 3.37 -6.01 4.27
N ASN A 56 3.75 -6.01 5.56
CA ASN A 56 2.79 -5.79 6.65
C ASN A 56 2.19 -4.38 6.59
N ARG A 57 3.01 -3.35 6.34
CA ARG A 57 2.55 -1.97 6.25
C ARG A 57 1.70 -1.72 4.99
N ILE A 58 2.06 -2.33 3.86
CA ILE A 58 1.23 -2.34 2.64
C ILE A 58 -0.12 -3.01 2.92
N HIS A 59 -0.13 -4.12 3.66
CA HIS A 59 -1.36 -4.79 4.05
C HIS A 59 -2.28 -3.88 4.87
N TRP A 60 -1.72 -3.14 5.85
CA TRP A 60 -2.49 -2.17 6.63
C TRP A 60 -3.01 -0.99 5.80
N ALA A 61 -2.17 -0.42 4.93
CA ALA A 61 -2.58 0.63 4.00
C ALA A 61 -3.75 0.16 3.12
N LYS A 62 -3.62 -1.03 2.51
CA LYS A 62 -4.70 -1.68 1.75
C LYS A 62 -5.96 -1.84 2.62
N PHE A 63 -5.83 -2.41 3.82
CA PHE A 63 -6.96 -2.69 4.71
C PHE A 63 -7.78 -1.43 4.99
N TYR A 64 -7.11 -0.33 5.36
CA TYR A 64 -7.78 0.93 5.67
C TYR A 64 -8.40 1.59 4.44
N LEU A 65 -7.73 1.56 3.28
CA LEU A 65 -8.30 2.05 2.03
C LEU A 65 -9.52 1.23 1.59
N THR A 66 -9.50 -0.09 1.80
CA THR A 66 -10.67 -0.94 1.55
C THR A 66 -11.80 -0.63 2.53
N LYS A 67 -11.50 -0.41 3.81
CA LYS A 67 -12.50 -0.01 4.81
C LYS A 67 -13.13 1.35 4.49
N ALA A 68 -12.36 2.28 3.93
CA ALA A 68 -12.84 3.59 3.47
C ALA A 68 -13.57 3.53 2.11
N GLY A 69 -13.63 2.38 1.45
CA GLY A 69 -14.31 2.21 0.16
C GLY A 69 -13.54 2.72 -1.06
N PHE A 70 -12.23 3.03 -0.91
CA PHE A 70 -11.37 3.48 -2.01
C PHE A 70 -10.72 2.32 -2.78
N LEU A 71 -10.61 1.16 -2.12
CA LEU A 71 -10.18 -0.08 -2.75
C LEU A 71 -11.23 -1.17 -2.56
N GLU A 72 -11.26 -2.12 -3.48
CA GLU A 72 -12.03 -3.36 -3.36
C GLU A 72 -11.13 -4.59 -3.53
N THR A 73 -11.62 -5.76 -3.15
CA THR A 73 -10.91 -7.05 -3.31
C THR A 73 -11.68 -7.90 -4.31
N PRO A 74 -11.39 -7.80 -5.63
CA PRO A 74 -12.15 -8.50 -6.67
C PRO A 74 -11.96 -10.02 -6.61
N ARG A 75 -10.78 -10.47 -6.15
CA ARG A 75 -10.48 -11.87 -5.86
C ARG A 75 -9.39 -11.98 -4.79
N ARG A 76 -9.26 -13.18 -4.20
CA ARG A 76 -8.30 -13.45 -3.13
C ARG A 76 -6.89 -12.99 -3.53
N GLY A 77 -6.26 -12.21 -2.66
CA GLY A 77 -4.89 -11.72 -2.86
C GLY A 77 -4.75 -10.53 -3.82
N ARG A 78 -5.83 -10.08 -4.45
CA ARG A 78 -5.86 -8.93 -5.36
C ARG A 78 -6.61 -7.75 -4.74
N PHE A 79 -6.35 -6.56 -5.23
CA PHE A 79 -7.13 -5.36 -4.93
C PHE A 79 -7.13 -4.42 -6.12
N ALA A 80 -8.19 -3.64 -6.25
CA ALA A 80 -8.39 -2.67 -7.33
C ALA A 80 -8.95 -1.37 -6.76
N ILE A 81 -8.70 -0.26 -7.46
CA ILE A 81 -9.30 1.02 -7.10
C ILE A 81 -10.79 1.06 -7.46
N THR A 82 -11.60 1.59 -6.56
CA THR A 82 -13.03 1.86 -6.80
C THR A 82 -13.19 3.21 -7.49
N ASP A 83 -14.40 3.54 -7.94
CA ASP A 83 -14.68 4.86 -8.51
C ASP A 83 -14.53 5.98 -7.48
N SER A 84 -14.93 5.74 -6.22
CA SER A 84 -14.66 6.65 -5.11
C SER A 84 -13.15 6.86 -4.89
N GLY A 85 -12.36 5.79 -5.02
CA GLY A 85 -10.89 5.87 -4.96
C GLY A 85 -10.30 6.69 -6.10
N ARG A 86 -10.79 6.53 -7.33
CA ARG A 86 -10.38 7.34 -8.49
C ARG A 86 -10.70 8.82 -8.28
N HIS A 87 -11.88 9.11 -7.76
CA HIS A 87 -12.29 10.48 -7.44
C HIS A 87 -11.39 11.11 -6.37
N LEU A 88 -11.02 10.34 -5.35
CA LEU A 88 -10.07 10.79 -4.33
C LEU A 88 -8.68 11.06 -4.94
N LEU A 89 -8.17 10.19 -5.82
CA LEU A 89 -6.88 10.40 -6.47
C LEU A 89 -6.83 11.64 -7.37
N ALA A 90 -7.97 12.06 -7.92
CA ALA A 90 -8.04 13.31 -8.68
C ALA A 90 -7.84 14.55 -7.78
N HIS A 91 -8.10 14.42 -6.47
CA HIS A 91 -7.97 15.48 -5.47
C HIS A 91 -7.34 14.91 -4.18
N PRO A 92 -6.07 14.48 -4.23
CA PRO A 92 -5.47 13.71 -3.15
C PRO A 92 -5.36 14.57 -1.88
N PRO A 93 -5.77 14.05 -0.71
CA PRO A 93 -5.59 14.76 0.55
C PRO A 93 -4.10 14.82 0.91
N GLU A 94 -3.68 15.86 1.63
CA GLU A 94 -2.31 15.94 2.17
C GLU A 94 -2.00 14.79 3.12
N THR A 95 -3.01 14.27 3.82
CA THR A 95 -2.87 13.13 4.73
C THR A 95 -4.19 12.36 4.83
N PHE A 96 -4.11 11.03 4.81
CA PHE A 96 -5.22 10.16 5.14
C PHE A 96 -5.42 10.15 6.67
N LEU A 97 -6.55 10.67 7.13
CA LEU A 97 -7.00 10.51 8.51
C LEU A 97 -7.81 9.21 8.59
N VAL A 98 -7.28 8.21 9.28
CA VAL A 98 -7.89 6.89 9.49
C VAL A 98 -8.05 6.58 10.97
#